data_AF-A0A8J7NFQ6-F1
#
_entry.id   AF-A0A8J7NFQ6-F1
#
_cell.length_a   1.000
_cell.length_b   1.000
_cell.length_c   1.000
_cell.angle_alpha   90.00
_cell.angle_beta   90.00
_cell.angle_gamma   90.00
#
_symmetry.space_group_name_H-M   'P 1'
#
loop_
_entity.id
_entity.type
_entity.pdbx_description
1 polymer ?
#
loop_
_entity_poly.entity_id
_entity_poly.type
_entity_poly.pdbx_seq_one_letter_code
_entity_poly.pdbx_strand_id
1 'polypeptide(L)'
;RLRGLGVSDRLARQWIAEHGETHVAAKLDYVEGQGNVRSPVRYLTAALRDAVPAVPALPEVAEPANPRAARLGRLQALVSARSPTQRDADRRMFLRRIEAPALRADFERFGWMSPLNAAAIFAFWEDLHPGAFDGL
;
A
#
# COMPACT_ATOMS: atom_id res chain seq x y z
N ARG A 1 20.21 10.95 -14.98
CA ARG A 1 19.35 10.05 -14.15
C ARG A 1 17.88 10.39 -14.34
N LEU A 2 17.40 11.59 -13.99
CA LEU A 2 16.00 12.03 -14.23
C LEU A 2 15.48 11.83 -15.67
N ARG A 3 16.32 12.09 -16.69
CA ARG A 3 15.96 11.87 -18.11
C ARG A 3 15.74 10.39 -18.46
N GLY A 4 16.41 9.47 -17.77
CA GLY A 4 16.23 8.02 -17.95
C GLY A 4 14.87 7.53 -17.42
N LEU A 5 14.23 8.30 -16.55
CA LEU A 5 12.89 8.02 -16.02
C LEU A 5 11.76 8.70 -16.82
N GLY A 6 12.09 9.43 -17.90
CA GLY A 6 11.11 10.15 -18.73
C GLY A 6 10.76 11.57 -18.23
N VAL A 7 11.54 12.14 -17.31
CA VAL A 7 11.38 13.54 -16.88
C VAL A 7 11.97 14.47 -17.95
N SER A 8 11.21 15.48 -18.38
CA SER A 8 11.68 16.48 -19.34
C SER A 8 12.77 17.38 -18.75
N ASP A 9 13.71 17.86 -19.57
CA ASP A 9 14.84 18.70 -19.11
C ASP A 9 14.38 19.99 -18.41
N ARG A 10 13.30 20.60 -18.93
CA ARG A 10 12.67 21.78 -18.34
C ARG A 10 12.10 21.50 -16.96
N LEU A 11 11.41 20.37 -16.80
CA LEU A 11 10.81 19.98 -15.52
C LEU A 11 11.88 19.62 -14.48
N ALA A 12 12.96 18.97 -14.90
CA ALA A 12 14.09 18.69 -14.02
C ALA A 12 14.74 19.97 -13.49
N ARG A 13 14.96 20.97 -14.36
CA ARG A 13 15.47 22.29 -13.95
C ARG A 13 14.51 23.03 -13.03
N GLN A 14 13.21 22.94 -13.31
CA GLN A 14 12.17 23.52 -12.45
C GLN A 14 12.20 22.90 -11.05
N TRP A 15 12.25 21.58 -10.93
CA TRP A 15 12.33 20.90 -9.62
C TRP A 15 13.60 21.22 -8.86
N ILE A 16 14.75 21.30 -9.54
CA ILE A 16 16.02 21.70 -8.93
C ILE A 16 15.94 23.15 -8.43
N ALA A 17 15.31 24.05 -9.19
CA ALA A 17 15.13 25.44 -8.80
C ALA A 17 14.14 25.61 -7.64
N GLU A 18 13.07 24.81 -7.58
CA GLU A 18 12.01 24.89 -6.58
C GLU A 18 12.36 24.18 -5.26
N HIS A 19 13.03 23.02 -5.31
CA HIS A 19 13.25 22.15 -4.16
C HIS A 19 14.74 21.94 -3.80
N GLY A 20 15.64 22.39 -4.65
CA GLY A 20 17.08 22.17 -4.50
C GLY A 20 17.54 20.81 -5.01
N GLU A 21 18.74 20.78 -5.60
CA GLU A 21 19.31 19.60 -6.25
C GLU A 21 19.45 18.41 -5.28
N THR A 22 19.89 18.66 -4.05
CA THR A 22 20.11 17.63 -3.03
C THR A 22 18.81 16.92 -2.64
N HIS A 23 17.70 17.66 -2.53
CA HIS A 23 16.41 17.08 -2.18
C HIS A 23 15.85 16.22 -3.31
N VAL A 24 15.95 16.70 -4.55
CA VAL A 24 15.52 15.97 -5.75
C VAL A 24 16.36 14.69 -5.92
N ALA A 25 17.67 14.75 -5.68
CA ALA A 25 18.56 13.58 -5.74
C ALA A 25 18.21 12.52 -4.68
N ALA A 26 17.99 12.92 -3.43
CA ALA A 26 17.62 11.99 -2.35
C ALA A 26 16.30 11.26 -2.63
N LYS A 27 15.29 11.97 -3.18
CA LYS A 27 14.01 11.37 -3.58
C LYS A 27 14.16 10.45 -4.79
N LEU A 28 15.06 10.78 -5.72
CA LEU A 28 15.36 9.94 -6.87
C LEU A 28 15.98 8.61 -6.46
N ASP A 29 17.00 8.64 -5.59
CA ASP A 29 17.67 7.44 -5.08
C ASP A 29 16.70 6.53 -4.31
N TYR A 30 15.77 7.13 -3.54
CA TYR A 30 14.70 6.39 -2.87
C TYR A 30 13.79 5.65 -3.86
N VAL A 31 13.34 6.31 -4.93
CA VAL A 31 12.44 5.71 -5.93
C VAL A 31 13.12 4.61 -6.73
N GLU A 32 14.39 4.80 -7.08
CA GLU A 32 15.19 3.77 -7.77
C GLU A 32 15.40 2.53 -6.87
N GLY A 33 15.59 2.72 -5.55
CA GLY A 33 15.70 1.63 -4.58
C GLY A 33 14.41 0.84 -4.32
N GLN A 34 13.23 1.41 -4.63
CA GLN A 34 11.94 0.77 -4.38
C GLN A 34 11.49 -0.22 -5.48
N GLY A 35 12.20 -0.31 -6.61
CA GLY A 35 12.14 -1.41 -7.61
C GLY A 35 10.80 -1.69 -8.32
N ASN A 36 9.66 -1.22 -7.82
CA ASN A 36 8.32 -1.64 -8.26
C ASN A 36 7.33 -0.47 -8.40
N VAL A 37 7.83 0.74 -8.69
CA VAL A 37 6.98 1.91 -8.91
C VAL A 37 6.52 1.93 -10.37
N ARG A 38 5.22 1.68 -10.59
CA ARG A 38 4.61 1.65 -11.94
C ARG A 38 4.76 2.96 -12.73
N SER A 39 4.91 4.09 -12.03
CA SER A 39 5.18 5.41 -12.65
C SER A 39 6.06 6.28 -11.74
N PRO A 40 7.40 6.17 -11.88
CA PRO A 40 8.37 6.91 -11.06
C PRO A 40 8.16 8.43 -11.10
N VAL A 41 7.83 8.98 -12.26
CA VAL A 41 7.64 10.43 -12.47
C VAL A 41 6.43 10.96 -11.70
N ARG A 42 5.30 10.25 -11.72
CA ARG A 42 4.09 10.64 -10.97
C ARG A 42 4.35 10.60 -9.47
N TYR A 43 5.08 9.58 -9.01
CA TYR A 43 5.47 9.47 -7.61
C TYR A 43 6.39 10.62 -7.19
N LEU A 44 7.46 10.90 -7.95
CA LEU A 44 8.37 12.01 -7.68
C LEU A 44 7.64 13.36 -7.67
N THR A 45 6.68 13.56 -8.58
CA THR A 45 5.87 14.80 -8.63
C THR A 45 5.03 14.97 -7.36
N ALA A 46 4.44 13.90 -6.84
CA ALA A 46 3.69 13.94 -5.58
C ALA A 46 4.63 14.18 -4.40
N ALA A 47 5.75 13.46 -4.34
CA ALA A 47 6.72 13.54 -3.25
C ALA A 47 7.44 14.89 -3.14
N LEU A 48 7.58 15.62 -4.25
CA LEU A 48 8.15 16.97 -4.26
C LEU A 48 7.11 18.04 -3.87
N ARG A 49 5.82 17.78 -4.09
CA ARG A 49 4.73 18.71 -3.74
C ARG A 49 4.39 18.71 -2.25
N ASP A 50 4.50 17.56 -1.58
CA ASP A 50 4.38 17.47 -0.11
C ASP A 50 5.73 17.83 0.54
N ALA A 51 6.01 19.13 0.59
CA ALA A 51 7.18 19.67 1.28
C ALA A 51 7.03 19.55 2.80
N VAL A 52 7.40 18.40 3.36
CA VAL A 52 7.74 18.27 4.79
C VAL A 52 9.27 18.07 4.89
N PRO A 53 10.00 18.94 5.62
CA PRO A 53 11.45 18.87 5.67
C PRO A 53 11.92 17.64 6.45
N ALA A 54 13.05 17.10 6.00
CA ALA A 54 13.67 15.88 6.48
C ALA A 54 14.19 15.99 7.93
N VAL A 55 13.98 14.94 8.70
CA VAL A 55 14.81 14.56 9.85
C VAL A 55 15.43 13.19 9.51
N PRO A 56 16.75 12.99 9.69
CA PRO A 56 17.38 11.71 9.35
C PRO A 56 17.15 10.71 10.49
N ALA A 57 16.27 9.74 10.26
CA ALA A 57 16.23 8.48 11.00
C ALA A 57 15.61 7.39 10.10
N LEU A 58 16.39 6.34 9.80
CA LEU A 58 15.84 5.06 9.34
C LEU A 58 15.42 4.25 10.58
N PRO A 59 14.38 3.39 10.53
CA PRO A 59 13.16 3.43 9.73
C PRO A 59 11.94 3.57 10.66
N GLU A 60 11.15 4.61 10.50
CA GLU A 60 9.76 4.56 10.92
C GLU A 60 8.91 5.05 9.77
N VAL A 61 8.38 4.08 9.02
CA VAL A 61 7.38 4.30 7.99
C VAL A 61 6.11 4.74 8.71
N ALA A 62 6.04 6.03 9.03
CA ALA A 62 4.86 6.68 9.55
C ALA A 62 4.55 7.88 8.67
N GLU A 63 4.19 7.62 7.40
CA GLU A 63 3.16 8.45 6.79
C GLU A 63 1.87 8.24 7.61
N PRO A 64 0.93 9.21 7.68
CA PRO A 64 -0.38 8.93 8.24
C PRO A 64 -1.00 7.87 7.33
N ALA A 65 -0.81 6.60 7.69
CA ALA A 65 -1.39 5.51 6.97
C ALA A 65 -2.88 5.80 6.99
N ASN A 66 -3.45 6.07 5.80
CA ASN A 66 -4.89 6.13 5.65
C ASN A 66 -5.43 4.95 6.48
N PRO A 67 -6.29 5.17 7.49
CA PRO A 67 -6.68 4.10 8.42
C PRO A 67 -7.16 2.85 7.68
N ARG A 68 -7.73 3.03 6.49
CA ARG A 68 -8.07 1.95 5.56
C ARG A 68 -6.86 1.21 5.00
N ALA A 69 -5.81 1.92 4.58
CA ALA A 69 -4.56 1.33 4.12
C ALA A 69 -3.83 0.58 5.26
N ALA A 70 -3.81 1.12 6.48
CA ALA A 70 -3.27 0.45 7.66
C ALA A 70 -3.99 -0.89 7.91
N ARG A 71 -5.33 -0.87 7.93
CA ARG A 71 -6.15 -2.07 8.08
C ARG A 71 -5.92 -3.10 6.96
N LEU A 72 -5.83 -2.66 5.70
CA LEU A 72 -5.53 -3.56 4.58
C LEU A 72 -4.14 -4.18 4.69
N GLY A 73 -3.13 -3.40 5.10
CA GLY A 73 -1.78 -3.91 5.36
C GLY A 73 -1.78 -4.96 6.47
N ARG A 74 -2.52 -4.71 7.56
CA ARG A 74 -2.68 -5.68 8.65
C ARG A 74 -3.34 -6.97 8.20
N LEU A 75 -4.41 -6.87 7.40
CA LEU A 75 -5.09 -8.01 6.81
C LEU A 75 -4.14 -8.84 5.92
N GLN A 76 -3.34 -8.18 5.07
CA GLN A 76 -2.35 -8.87 4.24
C GLN A 76 -1.30 -9.61 5.07
N ALA A 77 -0.85 -9.02 6.18
CA ALA A 77 0.08 -9.67 7.10
C ALA A 77 -0.54 -10.93 7.74
N LEU A 78 -1.80 -10.86 8.21
CA LEU A 78 -2.52 -12.00 8.78
C LEU A 78 -2.67 -13.15 7.77
N VAL A 79 -3.10 -12.83 6.55
CA VAL A 79 -3.25 -13.82 5.47
C VAL A 79 -1.89 -14.45 5.12
N SER A 80 -0.83 -13.64 5.04
CA SER A 80 0.51 -14.11 4.67
C SER A 80 1.11 -15.03 5.74
N ALA A 81 0.82 -14.77 7.02
CA ALA A 81 1.28 -15.61 8.13
C ALA A 81 0.65 -17.02 8.17
N ARG A 82 -0.49 -17.24 7.49
CA ARG A 82 -1.13 -18.56 7.41
C ARG A 82 -0.36 -19.52 6.48
N SER A 83 -0.35 -20.80 6.83
CA SER A 83 0.09 -21.86 5.92
C SER A 83 -0.88 -22.04 4.73
N PRO A 84 -0.46 -22.65 3.61
CA PRO A 84 -1.35 -22.90 2.47
C PRO A 84 -2.66 -23.62 2.86
N THR A 85 -2.59 -24.64 3.71
CA THR A 85 -3.76 -25.38 4.19
C THR A 85 -4.67 -24.53 5.07
N GLN A 86 -4.09 -23.67 5.92
CA GLN A 86 -4.86 -22.74 6.74
C GLN A 86 -5.56 -21.69 5.89
N ARG A 87 -4.88 -21.13 4.88
CA ARG A 87 -5.51 -20.17 3.95
C ARG A 87 -6.67 -20.78 3.19
N ASP A 88 -6.54 -22.03 2.76
CA ASP A 88 -7.63 -22.76 2.10
C ASP A 88 -8.81 -23.00 3.05
N ALA A 89 -8.54 -23.42 4.29
CA ALA A 89 -9.57 -23.58 5.31
C ALA A 89 -10.28 -22.25 5.62
N ASP A 90 -9.53 -21.16 5.84
CA ASP A 90 -10.05 -19.81 6.07
C ASP A 90 -10.90 -19.34 4.89
N ARG A 91 -10.44 -19.57 3.64
CA ARG A 91 -11.18 -19.24 2.41
C ARG A 91 -12.50 -20.00 2.34
N ARG A 92 -12.50 -21.31 2.58
CA ARG A 92 -13.71 -22.14 2.59
C ARG A 92 -14.68 -21.72 3.70
N MET A 93 -14.16 -21.38 4.87
CA MET A 93 -14.97 -20.89 5.99
C MET A 93 -15.63 -19.55 5.64
N PHE A 94 -14.90 -18.62 5.03
CA PHE A 94 -15.45 -17.34 4.61
C PHE A 94 -16.50 -17.49 3.50
N LEU A 95 -16.25 -18.32 2.48
CA LEU A 95 -17.19 -18.59 1.39
C LEU A 95 -18.54 -19.18 1.86
N ARG A 96 -18.54 -19.90 3.00
CA ARG A 96 -19.76 -20.41 3.63
C ARG A 96 -20.58 -19.32 4.32
N ARG A 97 -19.96 -18.20 4.72
CA ARG A 97 -20.65 -17.05 5.33
C ARG A 97 -21.29 -16.11 4.30
N ILE A 98 -20.89 -16.18 3.03
CA ILE A 98 -21.44 -15.32 1.98
C ILE A 98 -22.72 -15.95 1.42
N GLU A 99 -23.88 -15.34 1.60
CA GLU A 99 -25.12 -15.86 1.01
C GLU A 99 -25.35 -15.32 -0.41
N ALA A 100 -25.15 -14.02 -0.59
CA ALA A 100 -25.44 -13.33 -1.84
C ALA A 100 -24.50 -13.78 -3.00
N PRO A 101 -25.04 -14.20 -4.16
CA PRO A 101 -24.23 -14.65 -5.30
C PRO A 101 -23.24 -13.59 -5.81
N ALA A 102 -23.64 -12.32 -5.83
CA ALA A 102 -22.78 -11.23 -6.29
C ALA A 102 -21.55 -11.02 -5.37
N LEU A 103 -21.74 -11.14 -4.05
CA LEU A 103 -20.65 -11.06 -3.08
C LEU A 103 -19.71 -12.26 -3.20
N ARG A 104 -20.27 -13.45 -3.47
CA ARG A 104 -19.46 -14.66 -3.65
C ARG A 104 -18.58 -14.54 -4.90
N ALA A 105 -19.15 -14.11 -6.02
CA ALA A 105 -18.40 -13.90 -7.26
C ALA A 105 -17.28 -12.86 -7.09
N ASP A 106 -17.52 -11.77 -6.35
CA ASP A 106 -16.51 -10.76 -6.06
C ASP A 106 -15.36 -11.32 -5.21
N PHE A 107 -15.68 -12.11 -4.19
CA PHE A 107 -14.67 -12.78 -3.36
C PHE A 107 -13.89 -13.85 -4.13
N GLU A 108 -14.53 -14.58 -5.04
CA GLU A 108 -13.83 -15.56 -5.87
C GLU A 108 -12.80 -14.89 -6.78
N ARG A 109 -13.14 -13.71 -7.34
CA ARG A 109 -12.28 -12.92 -8.23
C ARG A 109 -11.12 -12.23 -7.51
N PHE A 110 -11.37 -11.62 -6.36
CA PHE A 110 -10.41 -10.75 -5.68
C PHE A 110 -9.85 -11.32 -4.37
N GLY A 111 -10.41 -12.44 -3.89
CA GLY A 111 -10.03 -13.06 -2.62
C GLY A 111 -10.18 -12.11 -1.43
N TRP A 112 -9.19 -12.14 -0.54
CA TRP A 112 -9.16 -11.29 0.66
C TRP A 112 -9.08 -9.78 0.37
N MET A 113 -8.86 -9.37 -0.89
CA MET A 113 -8.89 -7.97 -1.33
C MET A 113 -10.21 -7.57 -1.99
N SER A 114 -11.26 -8.38 -1.84
CA SER A 114 -12.59 -8.10 -2.40
C SER A 114 -13.17 -6.78 -1.86
N PRO A 115 -13.49 -5.82 -2.75
CA PRO A 115 -14.03 -4.54 -2.34
C PRO A 115 -15.46 -4.65 -1.80
N LEU A 116 -16.28 -5.54 -2.36
CA LEU A 116 -17.67 -5.70 -1.93
C LEU A 116 -17.77 -6.44 -0.59
N ASN A 117 -16.78 -7.28 -0.26
CA ASN A 117 -16.75 -8.02 1.00
C ASN A 117 -15.85 -7.36 2.06
N ALA A 118 -15.31 -6.17 1.84
CA ALA A 118 -14.29 -5.58 2.71
C ALA A 118 -14.69 -5.59 4.21
N ALA A 119 -15.91 -5.14 4.53
CA ALA A 119 -16.39 -5.14 5.92
C ALA A 119 -16.52 -6.56 6.51
N ALA A 120 -17.08 -7.50 5.74
CA ALA A 120 -17.25 -8.89 6.16
C ALA A 120 -15.89 -9.61 6.33
N ILE A 121 -14.91 -9.30 5.47
CA ILE A 121 -13.55 -9.85 5.57
C ILE A 121 -12.89 -9.37 6.87
N PHE A 122 -12.95 -8.07 7.19
CA PHE A 122 -12.40 -7.57 8.44
C PHE A 122 -13.07 -8.21 9.66
N ALA A 123 -14.41 -8.30 9.67
CA ALA A 123 -15.14 -8.97 10.74
C ALA A 123 -14.72 -10.46 10.90
N PHE A 124 -14.56 -11.19 9.78
CA PHE A 124 -14.10 -12.57 9.81
C PHE A 124 -12.70 -12.72 10.44
N TRP A 125 -11.77 -11.82 10.10
CA TRP A 125 -10.41 -11.87 10.65
C TRP A 125 -10.35 -11.41 12.11
N GLU A 126 -11.22 -10.49 12.52
CA GLU A 126 -11.38 -10.07 13.91
C GLU A 126 -11.98 -11.21 14.76
N ASP A 127 -12.95 -11.97 14.24
CA ASP A 127 -13.47 -13.16 14.93
C ASP A 127 -12.38 -14.23 15.15
N LEU A 128 -11.47 -14.38 14.18
CA LEU A 128 -10.38 -15.36 14.24
C LEU A 128 -9.21 -14.89 15.11
N HIS A 129 -8.97 -13.59 15.15
CA HIS A 129 -7.90 -12.94 15.91
C HIS A 129 -8.45 -11.67 16.56
N PRO A 130 -9.07 -11.79 17.74
CA PRO A 130 -9.60 -10.63 18.45
C PRO A 130 -8.50 -9.59 18.73
N GLY A 131 -8.80 -8.32 18.51
CA GLY A 131 -7.89 -7.18 18.60
C GLY A 131 -6.91 -7.07 17.43
N ALA A 132 -7.12 -7.80 16.33
CA ALA A 132 -6.20 -7.79 15.20
C ALA A 132 -6.07 -6.43 14.52
N PHE A 133 -7.12 -5.61 14.61
CA PHE A 133 -7.19 -4.27 14.02
C PHE A 133 -7.26 -3.14 15.06
N ASP A 134 -7.06 -3.44 16.35
CA ASP A 134 -7.06 -2.42 17.40
C ASP A 134 -5.86 -1.48 17.27
N GLY A 135 -6.09 -0.19 17.50
CA GLY A 135 -5.04 0.84 17.46
C GLY A 135 -4.56 1.23 16.05
N LEU A 136 -5.26 0.82 15.00
CA LEU A 136 -5.01 1.19 13.59
C LEU A 136 -5.93 2.30 13.07
#